data_AF-A0A917D0A8-F1
#
_entry.id   AF-A0A917D0A8-F1
#
_cell.length_a   1.000
_cell.length_b   1.000
_cell.length_c   1.000
_cell.angle_alpha   90.00
_cell.angle_beta   90.00
_cell.angle_gamma   90.00
#
_symmetry.space_group_name_H-M   'P 1'
#
loop_
_entity.id
_entity.type
_entity.pdbx_description
1 polymer ?
#
loop_
_entity_poly.entity_id
_entity_poly.type
_entity_poly.pdbx_seq_one_letter_code
_entity_poly.pdbx_strand_id
1 'polypeptide(L)'
;MGIQSNEQLLLEFYALIPFVQTLETLQTEQWNRPISAGKWTIKDIICHIMMWDKYFYEEAVVKVASGQPVTARQLDFNEFNASSRLYAQSLTVQEVVEKFYLYRNRIIDTAASLDDEAFSREHKDGDHQKFSIRNYLRDFLPHDKHHRKQIEKCIKSQL
;
A
#
# COMPACT_ATOMS: atom_id res chain seq x y z
N MET A 1 3.75 25.45 3.52
CA MET A 1 3.31 24.33 2.65
C MET A 1 1.80 24.30 2.71
N GLY A 2 1.11 24.33 1.57
CA GLY A 2 -0.35 24.34 1.52
C GLY A 2 -0.95 23.03 2.06
N ILE A 3 -2.19 23.10 2.56
CA ILE A 3 -2.95 21.92 2.95
C ILE A 3 -3.27 21.14 1.67
N GLN A 4 -2.78 19.90 1.57
CA GLN A 4 -3.06 19.02 0.43
C GLN A 4 -4.55 18.66 0.38
N SER A 5 -5.20 18.73 -0.78
CA SER A 5 -6.61 18.34 -0.92
C SER A 5 -6.80 16.82 -0.83
N ASN A 6 -8.02 16.35 -0.55
CA ASN A 6 -8.34 14.91 -0.55
C ASN A 6 -8.08 14.30 -1.94
N GLU A 7 -8.46 15.01 -3.00
CA GLU A 7 -8.19 14.63 -4.38
C GLU A 7 -6.68 14.49 -4.66
N GLN A 8 -5.86 15.43 -4.18
CA GLN A 8 -4.40 15.34 -4.34
C GLN A 8 -3.81 14.13 -3.59
N LEU A 9 -4.32 13.80 -2.40
CA LEU A 9 -3.88 12.61 -1.66
C LEU A 9 -4.22 11.33 -2.42
N LEU A 10 -5.44 11.22 -2.96
CA LEU A 10 -5.86 10.08 -3.76
C LEU A 10 -5.06 9.95 -5.05
N LEU A 11 -4.82 11.06 -5.76
CA LEU A 11 -4.02 11.04 -6.99
C LEU A 11 -2.59 10.57 -6.74
N GLU A 12 -1.97 11.03 -5.64
CA GLU A 12 -0.63 10.57 -5.27
C GLU A 12 -0.63 9.09 -4.85
N PHE A 13 -1.67 8.61 -4.18
CA PHE A 13 -1.77 7.22 -3.74
C PHE A 13 -2.04 6.27 -4.92
N TYR A 14 -2.83 6.75 -5.90
CA TYR A 14 -3.05 6.09 -7.18
C TYR A 14 -1.75 5.94 -7.98
N ALA A 15 -0.82 6.89 -7.90
CA ALA A 15 0.39 6.92 -8.72
C ALA A 15 1.30 5.69 -8.56
N LEU A 16 1.11 4.87 -7.53
CA LEU A 16 1.79 3.59 -7.40
C LEU A 16 1.29 2.53 -8.40
N ILE A 17 0.00 2.56 -8.79
CA ILE A 17 -0.57 1.65 -9.81
C ILE A 17 0.19 1.73 -11.14
N PRO A 18 0.24 2.88 -11.84
CA PRO A 18 0.94 2.97 -13.12
C PRO A 18 2.43 2.72 -12.97
N PHE A 19 3.03 2.98 -11.80
CA PHE A 19 4.41 2.58 -11.55
C PHE A 19 4.57 1.06 -11.57
N VAL A 20 3.74 0.31 -10.84
CA VAL A 20 3.78 -1.16 -10.85
C VAL A 20 3.50 -1.74 -12.24
N GLN A 21 2.62 -1.11 -13.03
CA GLN A 21 2.39 -1.51 -14.43
C GLN A 21 3.67 -1.44 -15.27
N THR A 22 4.54 -0.46 -15.05
CA THR A 22 5.83 -0.41 -15.76
C THR A 22 6.74 -1.58 -15.41
N LEU A 23 6.63 -2.15 -14.20
CA LEU A 23 7.43 -3.28 -13.73
C LEU A 23 7.00 -4.60 -14.39
N GLU A 24 5.79 -4.70 -14.91
CA GLU A 24 5.30 -5.91 -15.60
C GLU A 24 6.08 -6.20 -16.90
N THR A 25 6.84 -5.23 -17.42
CA THR A 25 7.76 -5.43 -18.54
C THR A 25 9.04 -6.17 -18.17
N LEU A 26 9.34 -6.30 -16.87
CA LEU A 26 10.52 -6.98 -16.36
C LEU A 26 10.34 -8.49 -16.39
N GLN A 27 11.44 -9.22 -16.57
CA GLN A 27 11.46 -10.67 -16.46
C GLN A 27 11.28 -11.13 -15.01
N THR A 28 10.73 -12.34 -14.82
CA THR A 28 10.52 -12.96 -13.50
C THR A 28 11.79 -12.99 -12.65
N GLU A 29 12.95 -13.20 -13.26
CA GLU A 29 14.26 -13.21 -12.61
C GLU A 29 14.60 -11.84 -12.01
N GLN A 30 14.24 -10.75 -12.69
CA GLN A 30 14.45 -9.39 -12.20
C GLN A 30 13.54 -9.08 -11.02
N TRP A 31 12.30 -9.57 -11.03
CA TRP A 31 11.36 -9.45 -9.92
C TRP A 31 11.84 -10.16 -8.65
N ASN A 32 12.47 -11.33 -8.82
CA ASN A 32 12.97 -12.17 -7.73
C ASN A 32 14.42 -11.86 -7.34
N ARG A 33 15.07 -10.88 -7.98
CA ARG A 33 16.40 -10.43 -7.59
C ARG A 33 16.32 -9.44 -6.41
N PRO A 34 17.18 -9.59 -5.39
CA PRO A 34 17.30 -8.59 -4.32
C PRO A 34 17.63 -7.20 -4.85
N ILE A 35 16.99 -6.15 -4.30
CA ILE A 35 17.26 -4.76 -4.68
C ILE A 35 18.68 -4.29 -4.31
N SER A 36 19.33 -5.00 -3.38
CA SER A 36 20.75 -4.94 -3.03
C SER A 36 21.11 -6.15 -2.16
N ALA A 37 22.40 -6.37 -1.91
CA ALA A 37 22.87 -7.52 -1.14
C ALA A 37 22.17 -7.60 0.24
N GLY A 38 21.53 -8.74 0.52
CA GLY A 38 20.80 -9.00 1.77
C GLY A 38 19.48 -8.23 1.94
N LYS A 39 18.99 -7.52 0.91
CA LYS A 39 17.71 -6.81 0.94
C LYS A 39 16.60 -7.60 0.22
N TRP A 40 15.39 -7.08 0.32
CA TRP A 40 14.19 -7.67 -0.28
C TRP A 40 14.23 -7.65 -1.80
N THR A 41 13.45 -8.52 -2.43
CA THR A 41 13.24 -8.52 -3.89
C THR A 41 12.17 -7.48 -4.28
N ILE A 42 12.00 -7.20 -5.58
CA ILE A 42 10.88 -6.37 -6.04
C ILE A 42 9.54 -7.07 -5.68
N LYS A 43 9.48 -8.39 -5.85
CA LYS A 43 8.29 -9.20 -5.49
C LYS A 43 7.95 -9.09 -4.00
N ASP A 44 8.95 -9.21 -3.12
CA ASP A 44 8.79 -9.02 -1.67
C ASP A 44 8.25 -7.62 -1.36
N ILE A 45 8.75 -6.60 -2.07
CA ILE A 45 8.35 -5.21 -1.88
C ILE A 45 6.88 -5.00 -2.28
N ILE A 46 6.48 -5.39 -3.49
CA ILE A 46 5.09 -5.19 -3.92
C ILE A 46 4.12 -6.02 -3.08
N CYS A 47 4.50 -7.24 -2.67
CA CYS A 47 3.68 -8.07 -1.79
C CYS A 47 3.48 -7.43 -0.40
N HIS A 48 4.51 -6.83 0.20
CA HIS A 48 4.32 -6.17 1.52
C HIS A 48 3.37 -4.97 1.42
N ILE A 49 3.47 -4.17 0.34
CA ILE A 49 2.57 -3.03 0.13
C ILE A 49 1.14 -3.55 -0.02
N MET A 50 0.94 -4.58 -0.84
CA MET A 50 -0.36 -5.22 -1.03
C MET A 50 -0.94 -5.77 0.29
N MET A 51 -0.12 -6.37 1.16
CA MET A 51 -0.57 -6.87 2.45
C MET A 51 -1.03 -5.74 3.38
N TRP A 52 -0.33 -4.60 3.38
CA TRP A 52 -0.79 -3.42 4.11
C TRP A 52 -2.07 -2.82 3.51
N ASP A 53 -2.17 -2.73 2.19
CA ASP A 53 -3.40 -2.29 1.52
C ASP A 53 -4.57 -3.20 1.89
N LYS A 54 -4.38 -4.52 1.87
CA LYS A 54 -5.40 -5.50 2.30
C LYS A 54 -5.83 -5.25 3.74
N TYR A 55 -4.87 -5.14 4.66
CA TYR A 55 -5.15 -4.93 6.07
C TYR A 55 -5.96 -3.66 6.32
N PHE A 56 -5.50 -2.52 5.81
CA PHE A 56 -6.19 -1.25 6.03
C PHE A 56 -7.53 -1.17 5.29
N TYR A 57 -7.65 -1.81 4.13
CA TYR A 57 -8.95 -1.90 3.45
C TYR A 57 -9.98 -2.63 4.31
N GLU A 58 -9.65 -3.85 4.76
CA GLU A 58 -10.57 -4.72 5.50
C GLU A 58 -10.84 -4.23 6.93
N GLU A 59 -9.82 -3.68 7.59
CA GLU A 59 -9.89 -3.30 9.00
C GLU A 59 -10.25 -1.83 9.25
N ALA A 60 -10.22 -0.99 8.22
CA ALA A 60 -10.52 0.43 8.37
C ALA A 60 -11.32 1.05 7.24
N VAL A 61 -10.80 1.09 6.01
CA VAL A 61 -11.36 1.92 4.93
C VAL A 61 -12.80 1.51 4.58
N VAL A 62 -13.07 0.21 4.40
CA VAL A 62 -14.42 -0.27 4.11
C VAL A 62 -15.38 -0.08 5.29
N LYS A 63 -14.86 -0.09 6.52
CA LYS A 63 -15.63 0.07 7.75
C LYS A 63 -16.08 1.53 7.93
N VAL A 64 -15.19 2.48 7.65
CA VAL A 64 -15.53 3.91 7.59
C VAL A 64 -16.66 4.14 6.58
N ALA A 65 -16.52 3.62 5.35
CA ALA A 65 -17.51 3.83 4.30
C ALA A 65 -18.87 3.16 4.59
N SER A 66 -18.89 2.06 5.34
CA SER A 66 -20.12 1.35 5.74
C SER A 66 -20.68 1.79 7.09
N GLY A 67 -20.08 2.79 7.75
CA GLY A 67 -20.50 3.24 9.08
C GLY A 67 -20.24 2.21 10.20
N GLN A 68 -19.38 1.22 9.96
CA GLN A 68 -18.97 0.24 10.96
C GLN A 68 -17.78 0.77 11.80
N PRO A 69 -17.61 0.27 13.04
CA PRO A 69 -16.43 0.59 13.83
C PRO A 69 -15.14 0.16 13.13
N VAL A 70 -14.14 1.05 13.10
CA VAL A 70 -12.79 0.69 12.66
C VAL A 70 -12.18 -0.28 13.66
N THR A 71 -11.57 -1.36 13.16
CA THR A 71 -10.98 -2.41 14.00
C THR A 71 -9.50 -2.63 13.73
N ALA A 72 -8.90 -1.83 12.84
CA ALA A 72 -7.46 -1.80 12.66
C ALA A 72 -6.76 -1.55 14.00
N ARG A 73 -5.70 -2.31 14.26
CA ARG A 73 -4.86 -2.25 15.46
C ARG A 73 -3.40 -2.04 15.08
N GLN A 74 -2.61 -1.67 16.07
CA GLN A 74 -1.17 -1.74 16.00
C GLN A 74 -0.74 -3.21 15.89
N LEU A 75 0.02 -3.50 14.84
CA LEU A 75 0.63 -4.81 14.62
C LEU A 75 2.11 -4.76 14.98
N ASP A 76 2.71 -5.91 15.29
CA ASP A 76 4.16 -6.05 15.23
C ASP A 76 4.60 -5.97 13.76
N PHE A 77 5.24 -4.86 13.40
CA PHE A 77 5.67 -4.62 12.02
C PHE A 77 6.72 -5.63 11.54
N ASN A 78 7.58 -6.13 12.44
CA ASN A 78 8.58 -7.12 12.05
C ASN A 78 7.92 -8.45 11.71
N GLU A 79 6.98 -8.89 12.54
CA GLU A 79 6.22 -10.14 12.32
C GLU A 79 5.34 -10.03 11.06
N PHE A 80 4.63 -8.92 10.90
CA PHE A 80 3.77 -8.69 9.73
C PHE A 80 4.57 -8.63 8.43
N ASN A 81 5.70 -7.92 8.43
CA ASN A 81 6.57 -7.82 7.26
C ASN A 81 7.26 -9.16 6.95
N ALA A 82 7.67 -9.93 7.96
CA ALA A 82 8.21 -11.27 7.77
C ALA A 82 7.17 -12.22 7.15
N SER A 83 5.93 -12.19 7.65
CA SER A 83 4.81 -12.96 7.09
C SER A 83 4.51 -12.56 5.65
N SER A 84 4.53 -11.26 5.33
CA SER A 84 4.33 -10.74 3.96
C SER A 84 5.38 -11.28 2.98
N ARG A 85 6.64 -11.42 3.43
CA ARG A 85 7.71 -12.01 2.61
C ARG A 85 7.54 -13.50 2.40
N LEU A 86 7.17 -14.25 3.44
CA LEU A 86 6.87 -15.68 3.29
C LEU A 86 5.68 -15.89 2.35
N TYR A 87 4.65 -15.05 2.46
CA TYR A 87 3.52 -15.09 1.55
C TYR A 87 3.92 -14.77 0.11
N ALA A 88 4.80 -13.78 -0.10
CA ALA A 88 5.34 -13.46 -1.43
C ALA A 88 6.03 -14.68 -2.08
N GLN A 89 6.70 -15.53 -1.30
CA GLN A 89 7.35 -16.75 -1.82
C GLN A 89 6.35 -17.79 -2.31
N SER A 90 5.14 -17.84 -1.73
CA SER A 90 4.06 -18.74 -2.18
C SER A 90 3.32 -18.26 -3.44
N LEU A 91 3.63 -17.06 -3.94
CA LEU A 91 2.94 -16.45 -5.07
C LEU A 91 3.88 -16.27 -6.28
N THR A 92 3.29 -16.38 -7.46
CA THR A 92 3.88 -15.90 -8.71
C THR A 92 3.92 -14.36 -8.75
N VAL A 93 4.73 -13.81 -9.64
CA VAL A 93 4.79 -12.34 -9.86
C VAL A 93 3.42 -11.80 -10.26
N GLN A 94 2.75 -12.49 -11.18
CA GLN A 94 1.42 -12.10 -11.67
C GLN A 94 0.39 -12.06 -10.53
N GLU A 95 0.35 -13.09 -9.67
CA GLU A 95 -0.58 -13.10 -8.53
C GLU A 95 -0.30 -11.96 -7.52
N VAL A 96 0.97 -11.61 -7.30
CA VAL A 96 1.32 -10.45 -6.44
C VAL A 96 0.79 -9.15 -7.05
N VAL A 97 1.00 -8.95 -8.35
CA VAL A 97 0.57 -7.75 -9.08
C VAL A 97 -0.96 -7.64 -9.12
N GLU A 98 -1.67 -8.71 -9.44
CA GLU A 98 -3.13 -8.74 -9.48
C GLU A 98 -3.75 -8.44 -8.11
N LYS A 99 -3.20 -9.03 -7.04
CA LYS A 99 -3.65 -8.75 -5.66
C LYS A 99 -3.33 -7.32 -5.25
N PHE A 100 -2.18 -6.78 -5.64
CA PHE A 100 -1.83 -5.38 -5.41
C PHE A 100 -2.87 -4.46 -6.05
N TYR A 101 -3.18 -4.65 -7.34
CA TYR A 101 -4.19 -3.84 -8.03
C TYR A 101 -5.56 -3.98 -7.38
N LEU A 102 -5.96 -5.18 -6.96
CA LEU A 102 -7.24 -5.40 -6.32
C LEU A 102 -7.40 -4.53 -5.06
N TYR A 103 -6.47 -4.60 -4.11
CA TYR A 103 -6.60 -3.88 -2.85
C TYR A 103 -6.32 -2.38 -2.99
N ARG A 104 -5.36 -2.01 -3.84
CA ARG A 104 -5.06 -0.60 -4.09
C ARG A 104 -6.27 0.12 -4.71
N ASN A 105 -6.90 -0.46 -5.72
CA ASN A 105 -8.11 0.12 -6.33
C ASN A 105 -9.28 0.15 -5.33
N ARG A 106 -9.49 -0.92 -4.54
CA ARG A 106 -10.53 -0.95 -3.50
C ARG A 106 -10.42 0.22 -2.52
N ILE A 107 -9.22 0.56 -2.07
CA ILE A 107 -9.00 1.72 -1.19
C ILE A 107 -9.35 3.01 -1.93
N ILE A 108 -8.82 3.18 -3.14
CA ILE A 108 -9.00 4.41 -3.94
C ILE A 108 -10.48 4.63 -4.25
N ASP A 109 -11.18 3.63 -4.78
CA ASP A 109 -12.59 3.71 -5.14
C ASP A 109 -13.47 3.99 -3.92
N THR A 110 -13.20 3.31 -2.80
CA THR A 110 -13.94 3.53 -1.56
C THR A 110 -13.72 4.94 -1.03
N ALA A 111 -12.48 5.39 -0.96
CA ALA A 111 -12.14 6.72 -0.45
C ALA A 111 -12.64 7.84 -1.38
N ALA A 112 -12.62 7.64 -2.70
CA ALA A 112 -13.14 8.59 -3.69
C ALA A 112 -14.68 8.72 -3.66
N SER A 113 -15.38 7.72 -3.13
CA SER A 113 -16.84 7.75 -2.98
C SER A 113 -17.33 8.57 -1.78
N LEU A 114 -16.42 8.98 -0.88
CA LEU A 114 -16.74 9.74 0.33
C LEU A 114 -16.76 11.24 0.05
N ASP A 115 -17.62 11.96 0.77
CA ASP A 115 -17.51 13.41 0.85
C ASP A 115 -16.31 13.86 1.71
N ASP A 116 -15.95 15.13 1.62
CA ASP A 116 -14.78 15.69 2.33
C ASP A 116 -14.88 15.55 3.85
N GLU A 117 -16.10 15.59 4.40
CA GLU A 117 -16.35 15.43 5.83
C GLU A 117 -16.03 14.00 6.26
N ALA A 118 -16.63 12.99 5.62
CA ALA A 118 -16.42 11.59 5.92
C ALA A 118 -14.97 11.14 5.69
N PHE A 119 -14.32 11.66 4.63
CA PHE A 119 -12.91 11.38 4.34
C PHE A 119 -11.97 11.86 5.47
N SER A 120 -12.32 12.98 6.10
CA SER A 120 -11.50 13.64 7.13
C SER A 120 -11.93 13.31 8.56
N ARG A 121 -13.11 12.74 8.75
CA ARG A 121 -13.69 12.43 10.06
C ARG A 121 -12.78 11.48 10.84
N GLU A 122 -12.57 11.80 12.12
CA GLU A 122 -11.83 10.93 13.03
C GLU A 122 -12.73 9.83 13.60
N HIS A 123 -12.22 8.61 13.59
CA HIS A 123 -12.78 7.41 14.20
C HIS A 123 -11.82 6.91 15.28
N LYS A 124 -12.33 6.08 16.19
CA LYS A 124 -11.47 5.26 17.06
C LYS A 124 -11.18 3.96 16.35
N ASP A 125 -9.90 3.59 16.29
CA ASP A 125 -9.48 2.29 15.80
C ASP A 125 -9.64 1.20 16.89
N GLY A 126 -9.16 0.00 16.59
CA GLY A 126 -9.26 -1.16 17.48
C GLY A 126 -8.46 -1.03 18.79
N ASP A 127 -7.54 -0.06 18.87
CA ASP A 127 -6.76 0.28 20.07
C ASP A 127 -7.18 1.63 20.67
N HIS A 128 -8.33 2.17 20.24
CA HIS A 128 -8.90 3.46 20.64
C HIS A 128 -8.08 4.70 20.24
N GLN A 129 -7.14 4.54 19.31
CA GLN A 129 -6.38 5.64 18.74
C GLN A 129 -7.17 6.30 17.60
N LYS A 130 -6.79 7.54 17.26
CA LYS A 130 -7.46 8.31 16.21
C LYS A 130 -7.08 7.80 14.83
N PHE A 131 -8.09 7.49 14.02
CA PHE A 131 -7.94 7.11 12.62
C PHE A 131 -8.81 8.00 11.73
N SER A 132 -8.30 8.39 10.56
CA SER A 132 -9.11 8.91 9.46
C SER A 132 -8.48 8.48 8.13
N ILE A 133 -9.28 8.39 7.06
CA ILE A 133 -8.78 8.04 5.73
C ILE A 133 -7.74 9.06 5.27
N ARG A 134 -7.99 10.35 5.55
CA ARG A 134 -7.04 11.43 5.27
C ARG A 134 -5.68 11.22 5.94
N ASN A 135 -5.65 10.89 7.23
CA ASN A 135 -4.39 10.69 7.94
C ASN A 135 -3.69 9.41 7.48
N TYR A 136 -4.45 8.32 7.28
CA TYR A 136 -3.93 7.08 6.71
C TYR A 136 -3.19 7.32 5.39
N LEU A 137 -3.80 8.01 4.42
CA LEU A 137 -3.15 8.29 3.14
C LEU A 137 -1.90 9.16 3.32
N ARG A 138 -1.96 10.18 4.18
CA ARG A 138 -0.79 11.03 4.46
C ARG A 138 0.38 10.25 5.05
N ASP A 139 0.11 9.22 5.85
CA ASP A 139 1.13 8.39 6.48
C ASP A 139 1.71 7.36 5.50
N PHE A 140 0.89 6.82 4.58
CA PHE A 140 1.31 5.81 3.61
C PHE A 140 1.96 6.37 2.34
N LEU A 141 1.67 7.61 1.96
CA LEU A 141 2.31 8.23 0.78
C LEU A 141 3.85 8.29 0.86
N PRO A 142 4.47 8.71 1.98
CA PRO A 142 5.92 8.63 2.15
C PRO A 142 6.48 7.21 2.06
N HIS A 143 5.74 6.22 2.58
CA HIS A 143 6.09 4.80 2.52
C HIS A 143 6.17 4.30 1.07
N ASP A 144 5.14 4.57 0.27
CA ASP A 144 5.10 4.19 -1.14
C ASP A 144 6.23 4.87 -1.93
N LYS A 145 6.46 6.17 -1.69
CA LYS A 145 7.57 6.92 -2.30
C LYS A 145 8.94 6.34 -1.93
N HIS A 146 9.11 5.86 -0.70
CA HIS A 146 10.35 5.22 -0.26
C HIS A 146 10.63 3.94 -1.06
N HIS A 147 9.65 3.04 -1.15
CA HIS A 147 9.81 1.76 -1.85
C HIS A 147 9.90 1.91 -3.36
N ARG A 148 9.13 2.82 -3.95
CA ARG A 148 9.28 3.18 -5.38
C ARG A 148 10.72 3.59 -5.70
N LYS A 149 11.33 4.48 -4.90
CA LYS A 149 12.73 4.91 -5.09
C LYS A 149 13.74 3.76 -4.98
N GLN A 150 13.50 2.81 -4.06
CA GLN A 150 14.35 1.62 -3.93
C GLN A 150 14.29 0.75 -5.20
N ILE A 151 13.10 0.50 -5.73
CA ILE A 151 12.89 -0.28 -6.95
C ILE A 151 13.50 0.45 -8.16
N GLU A 152 13.23 1.75 -8.32
CA GLU A 152 13.79 2.54 -9.42
C GLU A 152 15.33 2.53 -9.42
N LYS A 153 15.96 2.63 -8.23
CA LYS A 153 17.42 2.53 -8.09
C LYS A 153 17.92 1.14 -8.50
N CYS A 154 17.22 0.08 -8.10
CA CYS A 154 17.54 -1.29 -8.48
C CYS A 154 17.53 -1.45 -10.01
N ILE A 155 16.45 -1.04 -10.66
CA ILE A 155 16.29 -1.17 -12.12
C ILE A 155 17.36 -0.36 -12.88
N LYS A 156 17.61 0.89 -12.46
CA LYS A 156 18.66 1.71 -13.09
C LYS A 156 20.06 1.13 -12.95
N SER A 157 20.35 0.41 -11.86
CA SER A 157 21.65 -0.24 -11.66
C SER A 157 21.83 -1.54 -12.45
N GLN A 158 20.79 -1.99 -13.15
CA GLN A 158 20.80 -3.19 -14.00
C GLN A 158 20.91 -2.88 -15.49
N LEU A 159 20.76 -1.60 -15.86
CA LEU A 159 21.08 -1.05 -17.17
C LEU A 159 22.56 -0.65 -17.22
#